data_AF-A0A6N1YGE6-F1
#
_entry.id   AF-A0A6N1YGE6-F1
#
_cell.length_a   1.000
_cell.length_b   1.000
_cell.length_c   1.000
_cell.angle_alpha   90.00
_cell.angle_beta   90.00
_cell.angle_gamma   90.00
#
_symmetry.space_group_name_H-M   'P 1'
#
loop_
_entity.id
_entity.type
_entity.pdbx_description
1 polymer ?
#
loop_
_entity_poly.entity_id
_entity_poly.type
_entity_poly.pdbx_seq_one_letter_code
_entity_poly.pdbx_strand_id
1 'polypeptide(L)'
;MNTLFKLAISLILLINMGVANASFAEKLDGVWEGLGQQTSGFQWTIRFTALRGVYLVEYPSLSCNGHWVLQSETSGSATFTETIVTGTNNCINEGSVEVLMIENNKLRYTYYLPNGNIFAFGELKCSSCNINTTQDNASFKNGILNIPNIDVLDPFGGLVTYEVELSLVPLSTPLAFELIRADQK
;
A
#
# COMPACT_ATOMS: atom_id res chain seq x y z
N MET A 1 -31.20 22.19 61.31
CA MET A 1 -31.85 22.60 60.05
C MET A 1 -31.17 23.88 59.59
N ASN A 2 -30.53 24.02 58.43
CA ASN A 2 -30.35 23.12 57.30
C ASN A 2 -28.98 23.34 56.66
N THR A 3 -28.49 22.22 56.15
CA THR A 3 -27.29 21.91 55.41
C THR A 3 -27.03 22.83 54.22
N LEU A 4 -25.79 23.33 54.15
CA LEU A 4 -25.13 23.79 52.94
C LEU A 4 -25.09 22.63 51.91
N PHE A 5 -25.83 22.77 50.79
CA PHE A 5 -25.62 21.92 49.61
C PHE A 5 -24.99 22.78 48.51
N LYS A 6 -23.66 22.65 48.38
CA LYS A 6 -22.90 23.13 47.23
C LYS A 6 -23.27 22.22 46.04
N LEU A 7 -23.96 22.74 45.03
CA LEU A 7 -24.05 22.06 43.73
C LEU A 7 -22.69 22.13 43.05
N ALA A 8 -22.01 20.99 42.96
CA ALA A 8 -20.88 20.81 42.07
C ALA A 8 -21.41 20.47 40.67
N ILE A 9 -21.08 21.32 39.70
CA ILE A 9 -21.35 21.14 38.27
C ILE A 9 -20.45 20.01 37.77
N SER A 10 -21.03 18.86 37.40
CA SER A 10 -20.30 17.79 36.71
C SER A 10 -20.37 18.02 35.20
N LEU A 11 -19.38 18.75 34.68
CA LEU A 11 -19.15 18.91 33.25
C LEU A 11 -18.51 17.61 32.73
N ILE A 12 -19.32 16.71 32.17
CA ILE A 12 -18.81 15.51 31.48
C ILE A 12 -18.24 15.97 30.13
N LEU A 13 -16.92 16.08 30.07
CA LEU A 13 -16.19 16.26 28.81
C LEU A 13 -16.30 14.95 28.02
N LEU A 14 -17.16 14.91 27.00
CA LEU A 14 -17.13 13.86 26.00
C LEU A 14 -15.85 14.06 25.17
N ILE A 15 -14.80 13.35 25.54
CA ILE A 15 -13.60 13.24 24.73
C ILE A 15 -14.00 12.42 23.50
N ASN A 16 -14.31 13.10 22.39
CA ASN A 16 -14.32 12.46 21.09
C ASN A 16 -12.88 12.00 20.82
N MET A 17 -12.57 10.76 21.20
CA MET A 17 -11.43 10.05 20.65
C MET A 17 -11.72 9.91 19.16
N GLY A 18 -11.20 10.84 18.37
CA GLY A 18 -11.28 10.77 16.92
C GLY A 18 -10.63 9.45 16.49
N VAL A 19 -11.46 8.51 16.04
CA VAL A 19 -10.95 7.31 15.39
C VAL A 19 -10.30 7.79 14.10
N ALA A 20 -8.98 7.75 14.02
CA ALA A 20 -8.27 8.02 12.78
C ALA A 20 -8.74 6.97 11.77
N ASN A 21 -9.54 7.38 10.79
CA ASN A 21 -9.89 6.50 9.68
C ASN A 21 -8.61 6.27 8.88
N ALA A 22 -8.32 5.00 8.59
CA ALA A 22 -7.19 4.65 7.73
C ALA A 22 -7.30 5.42 6.41
N SER A 23 -6.17 6.00 5.96
CA SER A 23 -6.11 6.74 4.70
C SER A 23 -6.41 5.79 3.53
N PHE A 24 -6.77 6.34 2.37
CA PHE A 24 -6.98 5.47 1.21
C PHE A 24 -5.69 4.83 0.75
N ALA A 25 -4.56 5.54 0.83
CA ALA A 25 -3.23 4.96 0.66
C ALA A 25 -2.99 3.72 1.55
N GLU A 26 -3.36 3.76 2.84
CA GLU A 26 -3.23 2.60 3.74
C GLU A 26 -4.15 1.44 3.33
N LYS A 27 -5.36 1.73 2.85
CA LYS A 27 -6.29 0.69 2.35
C LYS A 27 -5.84 0.10 1.02
N LEU A 28 -5.04 0.84 0.25
CA LEU A 28 -4.47 0.38 -1.00
C LEU A 28 -3.28 -0.56 -0.79
N ASP A 29 -2.62 -0.58 0.37
CA ASP A 29 -1.44 -1.43 0.60
C ASP A 29 -1.74 -2.91 0.29
N GLY A 30 -1.00 -3.44 -0.69
CA GLY A 30 -1.17 -4.79 -1.19
C GLY A 30 -0.72 -4.98 -2.64
N VAL A 31 -0.83 -6.22 -3.10
CA VAL A 31 -0.64 -6.60 -4.51
C VAL A 31 -2.01 -6.84 -5.15
N TRP A 32 -2.24 -6.15 -6.26
CA TRP A 32 -3.50 -6.12 -6.99
C TRP A 32 -3.26 -6.59 -8.42
N GLU A 33 -4.04 -7.56 -8.88
CA GLU A 33 -3.86 -8.18 -10.19
C GLU A 33 -5.18 -8.25 -10.94
N GLY A 34 -5.11 -8.09 -12.26
CA GLY A 34 -6.30 -8.12 -13.09
C GLY A 34 -6.00 -7.93 -14.57
N LEU A 35 -7.05 -7.54 -15.30
CA LEU A 35 -6.98 -7.25 -16.72
C LEU A 35 -7.31 -5.78 -16.98
N GLY A 36 -6.53 -5.18 -17.86
CA GLY A 36 -6.88 -3.95 -18.52
C GLY A 36 -7.56 -4.21 -19.85
N GLN A 37 -8.49 -3.33 -20.20
CA GLN A 37 -9.15 -3.32 -21.48
C GLN A 37 -9.14 -1.92 -22.07
N GLN A 38 -8.60 -1.80 -23.28
CA GLN A 38 -8.70 -0.59 -24.08
C GLN A 38 -10.14 -0.39 -24.58
N THR A 39 -10.49 0.86 -24.88
CA THR A 39 -11.75 1.18 -25.57
C THR A 39 -11.88 0.51 -26.95
N SER A 40 -10.76 0.13 -27.57
CA SER A 40 -10.69 -0.69 -28.79
C SER A 40 -11.03 -2.17 -28.58
N GLY A 41 -11.06 -2.64 -27.33
CA GLY A 41 -11.26 -4.05 -26.97
C GLY A 41 -9.99 -4.85 -26.75
N PHE A 42 -8.80 -4.31 -27.04
CA PHE A 42 -7.53 -4.98 -26.73
C PHE A 42 -7.35 -5.11 -25.20
N GLN A 43 -6.83 -6.26 -24.74
CA GLN A 43 -6.66 -6.57 -23.32
C GLN A 43 -5.21 -6.91 -22.96
N TRP A 44 -4.83 -6.61 -21.72
CA TRP A 44 -3.52 -6.95 -21.16
C TRP A 44 -3.62 -7.28 -19.67
N THR A 45 -2.63 -7.98 -19.16
CA THR A 45 -2.48 -8.23 -17.73
C THR A 45 -1.87 -7.01 -17.05
N ILE A 46 -2.36 -6.69 -15.85
CA ILE A 46 -1.82 -5.63 -15.00
C ILE A 46 -1.57 -6.19 -13.59
N ARG A 47 -0.43 -5.81 -13.02
CA ARG A 47 -0.08 -6.03 -11.62
C ARG A 47 0.31 -4.69 -11.01
N PHE A 48 -0.40 -4.31 -9.96
CA PHE A 48 -0.22 -3.06 -9.24
C PHE A 48 0.18 -3.38 -7.80
N THR A 49 1.32 -2.87 -7.36
CA THR A 49 1.82 -3.02 -5.99
C THR A 49 1.79 -1.68 -5.31
N ALA A 50 1.00 -1.56 -4.25
CA ALA A 50 1.01 -0.42 -3.35
C ALA A 50 1.62 -0.86 -2.02
N LEU A 51 2.64 -0.14 -1.56
CA LEU A 51 3.26 -0.40 -0.26
C LEU A 51 3.78 0.91 0.32
N ARG A 52 3.19 1.35 1.43
CA ARG A 52 3.65 2.51 2.21
C ARG A 52 3.83 3.76 1.34
N GLY A 53 2.87 4.01 0.45
CA GLY A 53 2.88 5.17 -0.46
C GLY A 53 3.78 5.03 -1.69
N VAL A 54 4.40 3.86 -1.90
CA VAL A 54 5.09 3.50 -3.14
C VAL A 54 4.13 2.71 -4.01
N TYR A 55 4.01 3.10 -5.28
CA TYR A 55 3.03 2.57 -6.20
C TYR A 55 3.73 2.10 -7.48
N LEU A 56 3.92 0.80 -7.60
CA LEU A 56 4.57 0.16 -8.76
C LEU A 56 3.51 -0.44 -9.66
N VAL A 57 3.70 -0.31 -10.97
CA VAL A 57 2.83 -0.95 -11.95
C VAL A 57 3.65 -1.78 -12.93
N GLU A 58 3.13 -2.95 -13.25
CA GLU A 58 3.68 -3.86 -14.24
C GLU A 58 2.57 -4.24 -15.24
N TYR A 59 2.94 -4.30 -16.51
CA TYR A 59 2.11 -4.76 -17.60
C TYR A 59 2.78 -5.97 -18.27
N PRO A 60 2.74 -7.17 -17.66
CA PRO A 60 3.57 -8.30 -18.09
C PRO A 60 3.37 -8.69 -19.56
N SER A 61 2.12 -8.78 -20.02
CA SER A 61 1.81 -9.10 -21.42
C SER A 61 2.24 -8.04 -22.43
N LEU A 62 2.64 -6.84 -21.98
CA LEU A 62 3.17 -5.75 -22.81
C LEU A 62 4.68 -5.52 -22.62
N SER A 63 5.30 -6.24 -21.68
CA SER A 63 6.71 -6.04 -21.29
C SER A 63 7.01 -4.60 -20.88
N CYS A 64 6.13 -3.99 -20.09
CA CYS A 64 6.32 -2.66 -19.52
C CYS A 64 6.25 -2.67 -18.00
N ASN A 65 6.94 -1.74 -17.36
CA ASN A 65 6.76 -1.41 -15.95
C ASN A 65 7.00 0.08 -15.69
N GLY A 66 6.50 0.56 -14.56
CA GLY A 66 6.57 1.95 -14.18
C GLY A 66 6.15 2.20 -12.74
N HIS A 67 5.89 3.48 -12.47
CA HIS A 67 5.42 3.97 -11.19
C HIS A 67 4.18 4.83 -11.36
N TRP A 68 3.28 4.79 -10.40
CA TRP A 68 2.13 5.67 -10.31
C TRP A 68 2.38 6.75 -9.24
N VAL A 69 2.55 7.99 -9.64
CA VAL A 69 2.80 9.10 -8.71
C VAL A 69 1.48 9.67 -8.24
N LEU A 70 1.17 9.49 -6.94
CA LEU A 70 -0.06 9.97 -6.32
C LEU A 70 -0.21 11.50 -6.49
N GLN A 71 -1.35 11.94 -7.02
CA GLN A 71 -1.69 13.35 -7.22
C GLN A 71 -2.71 13.82 -6.18
N SER A 72 -3.76 13.04 -5.96
CA SER A 72 -4.78 13.32 -4.94
C SER A 72 -5.47 12.06 -4.48
N GLU A 73 -6.02 12.10 -3.27
CA GLU A 73 -6.80 11.00 -2.70
C GLU A 73 -8.04 11.52 -1.96
N THR A 74 -9.04 10.65 -1.87
CA THR A 74 -10.22 10.78 -1.02
C THR A 74 -10.32 9.54 -0.14
N SER A 75 -11.39 9.36 0.65
CA SER A 75 -11.56 8.15 1.48
C SER A 75 -11.80 6.85 0.70
N GLY A 76 -12.12 6.94 -0.60
CA GLY A 76 -12.48 5.80 -1.45
C GLY A 76 -11.85 5.79 -2.85
N SER A 77 -11.08 6.81 -3.22
CA SER A 77 -10.40 6.88 -4.51
C SER A 77 -9.05 7.58 -4.43
N ALA A 78 -8.20 7.32 -5.40
CA ALA A 78 -6.97 8.08 -5.65
C ALA A 78 -6.76 8.31 -7.14
N THR A 79 -6.06 9.39 -7.45
CA THR A 79 -5.61 9.71 -8.80
C THR A 79 -4.10 9.75 -8.83
N PHE A 80 -3.53 9.22 -9.90
CA PHE A 80 -2.10 9.09 -10.12
C PHE A 80 -1.73 9.64 -11.49
N THR A 81 -0.45 9.97 -11.65
CA THR A 81 0.19 10.13 -12.95
C THR A 81 1.13 8.96 -13.17
N GLU A 82 1.04 8.31 -14.33
CA GLU A 82 1.91 7.20 -14.68
C GLU A 82 3.25 7.68 -15.23
N THR A 83 4.32 7.01 -14.80
CA THR A 83 5.66 7.10 -15.38
C THR A 83 6.17 5.71 -15.73
N ILE A 84 6.18 5.37 -17.02
CA ILE A 84 6.78 4.14 -17.56
C ILE A 84 8.31 4.24 -17.50
N VAL A 85 8.95 3.23 -16.89
CA VAL A 85 10.40 3.13 -16.74
C VAL A 85 11.01 2.23 -17.81
N THR A 86 10.36 1.08 -18.10
CA THR A 86 10.79 0.16 -19.15
C THR A 86 9.63 -0.18 -20.08
N GLY A 87 9.93 -0.52 -21.34
CA GLY A 87 8.91 -0.79 -22.36
C GLY A 87 8.27 0.48 -22.95
N THR A 88 8.95 1.63 -22.91
CA THR A 88 8.45 2.92 -23.40
C THR A 88 8.05 2.96 -24.88
N ASN A 89 8.55 2.02 -25.69
CA ASN A 89 8.13 1.88 -27.09
C ASN A 89 6.81 1.10 -27.25
N ASN A 90 6.37 0.39 -26.20
CA ASN A 90 5.19 -0.48 -26.21
C ASN A 90 4.03 0.12 -25.41
N CYS A 91 4.32 0.98 -24.44
CA CYS A 91 3.34 1.56 -23.53
C CYS A 91 3.26 3.08 -23.67
N ILE A 92 2.04 3.59 -23.54
CA ILE A 92 1.80 5.03 -23.43
C ILE A 92 2.31 5.48 -22.07
N ASN A 93 2.89 6.67 -22.00
CA ASN A 93 3.42 7.24 -20.78
C ASN A 93 2.66 8.53 -20.40
N GLU A 94 2.84 8.99 -19.16
CA GLU A 94 2.32 10.27 -18.64
C GLU A 94 0.78 10.37 -18.64
N GLY A 95 0.07 9.25 -18.73
CA GLY A 95 -1.38 9.24 -18.53
C GLY A 95 -1.76 9.42 -17.07
N SER A 96 -3.02 9.79 -16.85
CA SER A 96 -3.59 9.82 -15.51
C SER A 96 -4.35 8.53 -15.23
N VAL A 97 -4.22 8.02 -14.00
CA VAL A 97 -4.93 6.82 -13.54
C VAL A 97 -5.83 7.19 -12.38
N GLU A 98 -7.11 6.91 -12.48
CA GLU A 98 -8.04 6.94 -11.36
C GLU A 98 -8.23 5.52 -10.84
N VAL A 99 -8.09 5.34 -9.53
CA VAL A 99 -8.37 4.09 -8.83
C VAL A 99 -9.50 4.32 -7.84
N LEU A 100 -10.53 3.47 -7.91
CA LEU A 100 -11.70 3.47 -7.04
C LEU A 100 -11.79 2.13 -6.32
N MET A 101 -11.92 2.16 -4.99
CA MET A 101 -12.20 0.94 -4.23
C MET A 101 -13.70 0.63 -4.30
N ILE A 102 -14.03 -0.49 -4.91
CA ILE A 102 -15.41 -0.94 -5.10
C ILE A 102 -15.81 -1.97 -4.02
N GLU A 103 -14.84 -2.77 -3.54
CA GLU A 103 -14.97 -3.68 -2.40
C GLU A 103 -13.61 -3.73 -1.67
N ASN A 104 -13.55 -4.26 -0.44
CA ASN A 104 -12.31 -4.29 0.37
C ASN A 104 -11.11 -4.98 -0.33
N ASN A 105 -11.37 -5.87 -1.29
CA ASN A 105 -10.36 -6.62 -2.04
C ASN A 105 -10.50 -6.44 -3.56
N LYS A 106 -11.19 -5.37 -4.00
CA LYS A 106 -11.46 -5.13 -5.41
C LYS A 106 -11.40 -3.64 -5.74
N LEU A 107 -10.58 -3.33 -6.73
CA LEU A 107 -10.43 -1.98 -7.30
C LEU A 107 -11.03 -1.95 -8.68
N ARG A 108 -11.55 -0.79 -9.07
CA ARG A 108 -11.69 -0.38 -10.46
C ARG A 108 -10.60 0.63 -10.76
N TYR A 109 -10.03 0.57 -11.95
CA TYR A 109 -9.16 1.62 -12.44
C TYR A 109 -9.63 2.13 -13.81
N THR A 110 -9.35 3.40 -14.07
CA THR A 110 -9.56 4.06 -15.36
C THR A 110 -8.26 4.78 -15.75
N TYR A 111 -7.78 4.55 -16.95
CA TYR A 111 -6.62 5.22 -17.52
C TYR A 111 -7.07 6.26 -18.55
N TYR A 112 -6.53 7.47 -18.40
CA TYR A 112 -6.76 8.61 -19.27
C TYR A 112 -5.46 8.97 -20.00
N LEU A 113 -5.59 9.22 -21.30
CA LEU A 113 -4.49 9.81 -22.08
C LEU A 113 -4.16 11.22 -21.55
N PRO A 114 -2.97 11.77 -21.86
CA PRO A 114 -2.61 13.14 -21.46
C PRO A 114 -3.61 14.23 -21.91
N ASN A 115 -4.42 13.96 -22.93
CA ASN A 115 -5.48 14.85 -23.39
C ASN A 115 -6.81 14.71 -22.61
N GLY A 116 -6.87 13.85 -21.60
CA GLY A 116 -8.03 13.62 -20.75
C GLY A 116 -9.03 12.58 -21.28
N ASN A 117 -8.81 11.99 -22.46
CA ASN A 117 -9.70 10.95 -22.97
C ASN A 117 -9.47 9.61 -22.28
N ILE A 118 -10.55 8.92 -21.93
CA ILE A 118 -10.49 7.54 -21.43
C ILE A 118 -9.92 6.65 -22.53
N PHE A 119 -8.89 5.90 -22.20
CA PHE A 119 -8.26 4.95 -23.11
C PHE A 119 -8.38 3.52 -22.64
N ALA A 120 -8.37 3.30 -21.33
CA ALA A 120 -8.50 1.96 -20.76
C ALA A 120 -9.21 1.97 -19.42
N PHE A 121 -9.71 0.80 -19.04
CA PHE A 121 -10.28 0.55 -17.73
C PHE A 121 -10.14 -0.93 -17.37
N GLY A 122 -10.36 -1.25 -16.10
CA GLY A 122 -10.36 -2.63 -15.65
C GLY A 122 -10.69 -2.76 -14.18
N GLU A 123 -10.72 -3.99 -13.72
CA GLU A 123 -10.89 -4.31 -12.31
C GLU A 123 -9.70 -5.14 -11.83
N LEU A 124 -9.16 -4.77 -10.67
CA LEU A 124 -8.06 -5.47 -10.02
C LEU A 124 -8.59 -6.16 -8.78
N LYS A 125 -8.24 -7.43 -8.61
CA LYS A 125 -8.50 -8.17 -7.39
C LYS A 125 -7.24 -8.20 -6.56
N CYS A 126 -7.38 -8.02 -5.26
CA CYS A 126 -6.22 -8.16 -4.41
C CYS A 126 -5.79 -9.62 -4.31
N SER A 127 -4.53 -9.89 -4.66
CA SER A 127 -3.88 -11.18 -4.45
C SER A 127 -3.11 -11.22 -3.13
N SER A 128 -2.76 -10.06 -2.54
CA SER A 128 -2.16 -9.96 -1.20
C SER A 128 -2.53 -8.64 -0.53
N CYS A 129 -3.66 -8.59 0.19
CA CYS A 129 -4.15 -7.41 0.93
C CYS A 129 -4.23 -7.69 2.42
N ASN A 130 -4.22 -6.63 3.23
CA ASN A 130 -4.07 -6.66 4.69
C ASN A 130 -2.63 -6.91 5.15
N ILE A 131 -1.67 -6.19 4.56
CA ILE A 131 -0.37 -6.01 5.20
C ILE A 131 -0.67 -5.24 6.50
N ASN A 132 -0.60 -5.92 7.63
CA ASN A 132 -1.29 -5.53 8.86
C ASN A 132 -0.47 -4.45 9.60
N THR A 133 -0.59 -3.19 9.17
CA THR A 133 0.26 -2.05 9.58
C THR A 133 0.26 -1.70 11.09
N THR A 134 -0.57 -2.34 11.92
CA THR A 134 -0.57 -2.10 13.38
C THR A 134 0.22 -3.13 14.19
N GLN A 135 0.64 -4.25 13.56
CA GLN A 135 1.42 -5.31 14.22
C GLN A 135 2.74 -5.63 13.48
N ASP A 136 3.10 -4.83 12.48
CA ASP A 136 4.18 -5.11 11.52
C ASP A 136 5.35 -4.09 11.58
N ASN A 137 5.33 -3.17 12.56
CA ASN A 137 6.36 -2.13 12.62
C ASN A 137 7.67 -2.69 13.15
N ALA A 138 8.70 -2.65 12.31
CA ALA A 138 10.06 -2.89 12.75
C ALA A 138 10.43 -1.91 13.87
N SER A 139 11.07 -2.40 14.93
CA SER A 139 11.50 -1.58 16.06
C SER A 139 12.99 -1.72 16.27
N PHE A 140 13.67 -0.59 16.52
CA PHE A 140 15.10 -0.58 16.83
C PHE A 140 15.31 -0.13 18.27
N LYS A 141 15.78 -1.03 19.14
CA LYS A 141 16.02 -0.76 20.56
C LYS A 141 17.28 -1.49 21.01
N ASN A 142 18.14 -0.80 21.76
CA ASN A 142 19.35 -1.39 22.35
C ASN A 142 20.26 -2.11 21.35
N GLY A 143 20.41 -1.56 20.14
CA GLY A 143 21.24 -2.18 19.10
C GLY A 143 20.59 -3.36 18.38
N ILE A 144 19.33 -3.67 18.69
CA ILE A 144 18.57 -4.76 18.06
C ILE A 144 17.45 -4.17 17.21
N LEU A 145 17.42 -4.55 15.95
CA LEU A 145 16.31 -4.35 15.02
C LEU A 145 15.42 -5.60 15.07
N ASN A 146 14.23 -5.47 15.62
CA ASN A 146 13.18 -6.50 15.58
C ASN A 146 12.23 -6.18 14.42
N ILE A 147 12.01 -7.14 13.53
CA ILE A 147 11.03 -7.06 12.45
C ILE A 147 10.00 -8.16 12.70
N PRO A 148 8.79 -7.80 13.16
CA PRO A 148 7.84 -8.78 13.66
C PRO A 148 7.25 -9.67 12.57
N ASN A 149 7.16 -9.17 11.32
CA ASN A 149 6.64 -9.92 10.18
C ASN A 149 7.46 -9.58 8.93
N ILE A 150 8.19 -10.57 8.41
CA ILE A 150 8.88 -10.51 7.12
C ILE A 150 8.46 -11.70 6.25
N ASP A 151 7.91 -11.42 5.07
CA ASP A 151 7.52 -12.45 4.13
C ASP A 151 8.69 -12.79 3.19
N VAL A 152 9.01 -14.07 3.12
CA VAL A 152 10.08 -14.62 2.29
C VAL A 152 9.45 -15.63 1.34
N LEU A 153 9.76 -15.51 0.04
CA LEU A 153 9.39 -16.51 -0.94
C LEU A 153 10.26 -17.75 -0.78
N ASP A 154 9.62 -18.90 -0.63
CA ASP A 154 10.30 -20.19 -0.66
C ASP A 154 10.68 -20.60 -2.10
N PRO A 155 11.53 -21.62 -2.29
CA PRO A 155 11.95 -22.09 -3.62
C PRO A 155 10.82 -22.59 -4.52
N PHE A 156 9.63 -22.83 -3.97
CA PHE A 156 8.45 -23.33 -4.67
C PHE A 156 7.43 -22.21 -4.95
N GLY A 157 7.74 -20.96 -4.59
CA GLY A 157 6.87 -19.80 -4.78
C GLY A 157 5.82 -19.61 -3.69
N GLY A 158 5.91 -20.34 -2.57
CA GLY A 158 5.11 -20.12 -1.38
C GLY A 158 5.63 -18.91 -0.59
N LEU A 159 4.73 -18.13 0.01
CA LEU A 159 5.10 -17.07 0.95
C LEU A 159 5.16 -17.65 2.37
N VAL A 160 6.28 -17.43 3.05
CA VAL A 160 6.52 -17.85 4.43
C VAL A 160 6.86 -16.63 5.28
N THR A 161 6.14 -16.44 6.39
CA THR A 161 6.34 -15.30 7.29
C THR A 161 7.29 -15.68 8.43
N TYR A 162 8.27 -14.80 8.69
CA TYR A 162 9.18 -14.91 9.83
C TYR A 162 9.05 -13.71 10.77
N GLU A 163 9.41 -13.92 12.04
CA GLU A 163 9.85 -12.87 12.95
C GLU A 163 11.37 -12.90 13.05
N VAL A 164 12.02 -11.74 12.88
CA VAL A 164 13.49 -11.66 12.88
C VAL A 164 14.02 -10.64 13.87
N GLU A 165 15.16 -10.98 14.48
CA GLU A 165 15.97 -10.09 15.28
C GLU A 165 17.36 -9.95 14.64
N LEU A 166 17.79 -8.71 14.43
CA LEU A 166 19.06 -8.36 13.80
C LEU A 166 19.87 -7.45 14.72
N SER A 167 21.17 -7.69 14.89
CA SER A 167 22.07 -6.85 15.68
C SER A 167 22.75 -5.82 14.79
N LEU A 168 22.84 -4.57 15.24
CA LEU A 168 23.60 -3.53 14.54
C LEU A 168 25.08 -3.88 14.49
N VAL A 169 25.69 -3.85 13.30
CA VAL A 169 27.13 -3.94 13.14
C VAL A 169 27.76 -2.57 13.47
N PRO A 170 28.57 -2.44 14.52
CA PRO A 170 29.12 -1.15 14.91
C PRO A 170 30.00 -0.56 13.81
N LEU A 171 29.85 0.75 13.57
CA LEU A 171 30.68 1.52 12.63
C LEU A 171 30.62 1.05 11.16
N SER A 172 29.66 0.20 10.80
CA SER A 172 29.47 -0.23 9.41
C SER A 172 29.06 0.93 8.51
N THR A 173 29.72 1.07 7.37
CA THR A 173 29.32 1.97 6.27
C THR A 173 29.32 1.18 4.95
N PRO A 174 28.15 0.89 4.34
CA PRO A 174 26.81 1.31 4.74
C PRO A 174 26.35 0.68 6.07
N LEU A 175 25.28 1.22 6.65
CA LEU A 175 24.60 0.65 7.82
C LEU A 175 24.31 -0.84 7.58
N ALA A 176 24.79 -1.70 8.47
CA ALA A 176 24.66 -3.14 8.36
C ALA A 176 24.13 -3.75 9.67
N PHE A 177 23.47 -4.89 9.53
CA PHE A 177 22.99 -5.69 10.64
C PHE A 177 23.36 -7.15 10.42
N GLU A 178 23.58 -7.89 11.50
CA GLU A 178 23.77 -9.34 11.50
C GLU A 178 22.52 -10.04 12.04
N LEU A 179 22.13 -11.14 11.40
CA LEU A 179 20.99 -11.95 11.85
C LEU A 179 21.30 -12.62 13.18
N ILE A 180 20.48 -12.34 14.20
CA ILE A 180 20.52 -13.02 15.49
C ILE A 180 19.58 -14.22 15.48
N ARG A 181 18.32 -13.99 15.06
CA ARG A 181 17.25 -14.99 15.10
C ARG A 181 16.26 -14.78 13.97
N ALA A 182 15.73 -15.89 13.45
CA ALA A 182 14.60 -15.92 12.52
C ALA A 182 13.68 -17.08 12.90
N ASP A 183 12.49 -16.78 13.39
CA ASP A 183 11.48 -17.78 13.76
C ASP A 183 10.35 -17.75 12.73
N GLN A 184 10.08 -18.90 12.11
CA GLN A 184 8.94 -19.04 11.21
C GLN A 184 7.64 -19.01 12.04
N LYS A 185 6.63 -18.27 11.55
CA LYS A 185 5.28 -18.26 12.13
C LYS A 185 4.33 -19.27 11.47
#